data_AF-A0A964XLJ8-F1
#
_entry.id   AF-A0A964XLJ8-F1
#
_cell.length_a   1.000
_cell.length_b   1.000
_cell.length_c   1.000
_cell.angle_alpha   90.00
_cell.angle_beta   90.00
_cell.angle_gamma   90.00
#
_symmetry.space_group_name_H-M   'P 1'
#
loop_
_entity.id
_entity.type
_entity.pdbx_description
1 polymer ?
#
loop_
_entity_poly.entity_id
_entity_poly.type
_entity_poly.pdbx_seq_one_letter_code
_entity_poly.pdbx_strand_id
1 'polypeptide(L)'
;RTAAEEARRGNRTLVAVHAWEPPEGEALFLRNPDRAWAAHWQEYARSRLDRAFDEAFGGSPPGIAVRRLVVRDRPGRALRTVASRASDLLVVGVRPGRDGRPRLGASVTRHVRRHANCALRIVLGPRRPRGVRRALRRVRAGDFGGLGLTAVRERS
;
A
#
# COMPACT_ATOMS: atom_id res chain seq x y z
N ARG A 1 -8.04 -3.44 -10.50
CA ARG A 1 -8.87 -3.63 -11.72
C ARG A 1 -9.10 -2.32 -12.45
N THR A 2 -9.88 -1.37 -11.93
CA THR A 2 -10.10 -0.05 -12.59
C THR A 2 -8.83 0.66 -13.05
N ALA A 3 -7.78 0.73 -12.22
CA ALA A 3 -6.51 1.35 -12.63
C ALA A 3 -5.88 0.68 -13.87
N ALA A 4 -6.02 -0.64 -14.01
CA ALA A 4 -5.53 -1.37 -15.18
C ALA A 4 -6.38 -1.11 -16.43
N GLU A 5 -7.70 -0.96 -16.28
CA GLU A 5 -8.58 -0.58 -17.38
C GLU A 5 -8.27 0.84 -17.88
N GLU A 6 -8.06 1.79 -16.97
CA GLU A 6 -7.69 3.16 -17.33
C GLU A 6 -6.31 3.21 -18.00
N ALA A 7 -5.36 2.43 -17.51
CA ALA A 7 -4.05 2.29 -18.14
C ALA A 7 -4.18 1.74 -19.57
N ARG A 8 -5.01 0.72 -19.79
CA ARG A 8 -5.26 0.15 -21.12
C ARG A 8 -5.93 1.15 -22.06
N ARG A 9 -7.01 1.80 -21.61
CA ARG A 9 -7.74 2.80 -22.40
C ARG A 9 -6.86 3.98 -22.81
N GLY A 10 -5.97 4.40 -21.93
CA GLY A 10 -5.06 5.52 -22.19
C GLY A 10 -3.73 5.14 -22.84
N ASN A 11 -3.47 3.86 -23.12
CA ASN A 11 -2.16 3.34 -23.49
C ASN A 11 -1.02 3.81 -22.56
N ARG A 12 -1.24 3.71 -21.24
CA ARG A 12 -0.35 4.20 -20.18
C ARG A 12 0.28 3.02 -19.43
N THR A 13 1.47 3.25 -18.89
CA THR A 13 2.06 2.34 -17.90
C THR A 13 1.30 2.43 -16.58
N LEU A 14 0.93 1.29 -16.00
CA LEU A 14 0.38 1.21 -14.67
C LEU A 14 1.52 1.18 -13.64
N VAL A 15 1.64 2.23 -12.83
CA VAL A 15 2.56 2.24 -11.69
C VAL A 15 1.77 1.95 -10.41
N ALA A 16 1.95 0.77 -9.84
CA ALA A 16 1.34 0.38 -8.59
C ALA A 16 2.29 0.63 -7.43
N VAL A 17 1.86 1.45 -6.47
CA VAL A 17 2.68 1.89 -5.34
C VAL A 17 2.15 1.30 -4.04
N HIS A 18 3.03 0.66 -3.28
CA HIS A 18 2.77 0.31 -1.89
C HIS A 18 3.75 1.07 -0.99
N ALA A 19 3.20 1.95 -0.15
CA ALA A 19 3.97 2.75 0.78
C ALA A 19 3.93 2.12 2.17
N TRP A 20 5.08 2.05 2.84
CA TRP A 20 5.22 1.54 4.19
C TRP A 20 6.06 2.49 5.04
N GLU A 21 5.85 2.44 6.35
CA GLU A 21 6.68 3.14 7.34
C GLU A 21 7.06 2.11 8.42
N PRO A 22 8.23 2.25 9.06
CA PRO A 22 8.56 1.43 10.23
C PRO A 22 7.45 1.56 11.29
N PRO A 23 7.07 0.46 12.00
CA PRO A 23 6.02 0.50 13.02
C PRO A 23 6.25 1.55 14.12
N GLU A 24 7.50 1.71 14.54
CA GLU A 24 7.99 2.72 15.48
C GLU A 24 7.97 4.15 14.92
N GLY A 25 7.77 4.30 13.61
CA GLY A 25 7.81 5.55 12.89
C GLY A 25 9.22 5.95 12.45
N GLU A 26 9.27 6.73 11.36
CA GLU A 26 10.52 7.11 10.69
C GLU A 26 11.51 7.82 11.62
N ALA A 27 11.03 8.68 12.53
CA ALA A 27 11.88 9.45 13.44
C ALA A 27 12.61 8.57 14.46
N LEU A 28 11.96 7.54 14.99
CA LEU A 28 12.60 6.58 15.91
C LEU A 28 13.55 5.67 15.15
N PHE A 29 13.17 5.20 13.96
CA PHE A 29 14.04 4.40 13.11
C PHE A 29 15.38 5.11 12.81
N LEU A 30 15.35 6.42 12.50
CA LEU A 30 16.57 7.17 12.21
C LEU A 30 17.51 7.32 13.42
N ARG A 31 16.99 7.20 14.65
CA ARG A 31 17.80 7.24 15.87
C ARG A 31 18.52 5.93 16.15
N ASN A 32 17.94 4.81 15.71
CA ASN A 32 18.53 3.48 15.86
C ASN A 32 18.23 2.62 14.62
N PRO A 33 18.99 2.79 13.53
CA PRO A 33 18.67 2.17 12.26
C PRO A 33 18.97 0.66 12.27
N ASP A 34 17.93 -0.15 12.15
CA ASP A 34 18.06 -1.59 11.89
C ASP A 34 17.83 -1.89 10.41
N ARG A 35 18.92 -2.20 9.70
CA ARG A 35 18.90 -2.51 8.27
C ARG A 35 18.23 -3.83 7.96
N ALA A 36 18.40 -4.84 8.81
CA ALA A 36 17.81 -6.15 8.61
C ALA A 36 16.29 -6.09 8.79
N TRP A 37 15.83 -5.39 9.82
CA TRP A 37 14.42 -5.09 10.03
C TRP A 37 13.80 -4.31 8.88
N ALA A 38 14.47 -3.26 8.41
CA ALA A 38 13.99 -2.46 7.27
C ALA A 38 13.87 -3.30 5.98
N ALA A 39 14.84 -4.17 5.71
CA ALA A 39 14.80 -5.09 4.58
C ALA A 39 13.63 -6.08 4.69
N HIS A 40 13.39 -6.63 5.88
CA HIS A 40 12.27 -7.53 6.14
C HIS A 40 10.91 -6.86 5.84
N TRP A 41 10.68 -5.64 6.33
CA TRP A 41 9.43 -4.92 6.06
C TRP A 41 9.28 -4.49 4.60
N GLN A 42 10.37 -4.13 3.94
CA GLN A 42 10.36 -3.85 2.51
C GLN A 42 9.96 -5.09 1.70
N GLU A 43 10.46 -6.27 2.06
CA GLU A 43 10.08 -7.52 1.40
C GLU A 43 8.61 -7.87 1.68
N TYR A 44 8.16 -7.76 2.94
CA TYR A 44 6.76 -7.96 3.29
C TYR A 44 5.82 -7.03 2.49
N ALA A 45 6.20 -5.76 2.36
CA ALA A 45 5.51 -4.76 1.56
C ALA A 45 5.47 -5.14 0.07
N ARG A 46 6.55 -5.72 -0.47
CA ARG A 46 6.63 -6.25 -1.83
C ARG A 46 5.70 -7.45 -2.02
N SER A 47 5.79 -8.46 -1.15
CA SER A 47 4.93 -9.65 -1.22
C SER A 47 3.45 -9.28 -1.12
N ARG A 48 3.11 -8.26 -0.31
CA ARG A 48 1.74 -7.75 -0.22
C ARG A 48 1.25 -7.11 -1.51
N LEU A 49 2.12 -6.38 -2.21
CA LEU A 49 1.80 -5.79 -3.50
C LEU A 49 1.62 -6.87 -4.56
N ASP A 50 2.52 -7.86 -4.62
CA ASP A 50 2.44 -8.98 -5.57
C ASP A 50 1.18 -9.81 -5.35
N ARG A 51 0.87 -10.16 -4.09
CA ARG A 51 -0.38 -10.86 -3.75
C ARG A 51 -1.63 -10.07 -4.17
N ALA A 52 -1.62 -8.75 -4.07
CA ALA A 52 -2.76 -7.94 -4.51
C ALA A 52 -2.95 -7.99 -6.04
N PHE A 53 -1.87 -8.17 -6.80
CA PHE A 53 -1.94 -8.40 -8.25
C PHE A 53 -2.46 -9.81 -8.55
N ASP A 54 -1.97 -10.82 -7.84
CA ASP A 54 -2.44 -12.20 -7.99
C ASP A 54 -3.93 -12.33 -7.68
N GLU A 55 -4.40 -11.76 -6.57
CA GLU A 55 -5.82 -11.75 -6.20
C GLU A 55 -6.70 -10.98 -7.20
N ALA A 56 -6.16 -9.93 -7.83
CA ALA A 56 -6.93 -9.07 -8.73
C ALA A 56 -6.98 -9.59 -10.17
N PHE A 57 -5.91 -10.24 -10.63
CA PHE A 57 -5.65 -10.53 -12.04
C PHE A 57 -5.09 -11.94 -12.31
N GLY A 58 -4.74 -12.72 -11.29
CA GLY A 58 -4.00 -13.98 -11.46
C GLY A 58 -2.53 -13.77 -11.86
N GLY A 59 -1.96 -12.60 -11.56
CA GLY A 59 -0.59 -12.23 -11.91
C GLY A 59 -0.51 -10.81 -12.48
N SER A 60 0.18 -10.64 -13.62
CA SER A 60 0.23 -9.35 -14.31
C SER A 60 -1.00 -9.15 -15.19
N PRO A 61 -1.68 -7.98 -15.13
CA PRO A 61 -2.80 -7.69 -16.01
C PRO A 61 -2.35 -7.71 -17.49
N PRO A 62 -3.12 -8.37 -18.38
CA PRO A 62 -2.74 -8.52 -19.78
C PRO A 62 -2.86 -7.19 -20.54
N GLY A 63 -1.94 -7.00 -21.49
CA GLY A 63 -1.96 -5.91 -22.47
C GLY A 63 -1.58 -4.53 -21.91
N ILE A 64 -0.94 -4.47 -20.74
CA ILE A 64 -0.40 -3.21 -20.18
C ILE A 64 0.97 -3.41 -19.55
N ALA A 65 1.84 -2.41 -19.67
CA ALA A 65 3.09 -2.36 -18.92
C ALA A 65 2.80 -2.04 -17.45
N VAL A 66 3.39 -2.81 -16.53
CA VAL A 66 3.20 -2.65 -15.09
C VAL A 66 4.54 -2.42 -14.40
N ARG A 67 4.61 -1.40 -13.55
CA ARG A 67 5.71 -1.18 -12.61
C ARG A 67 5.17 -1.28 -11.19
N ARG A 68 5.76 -2.15 -10.38
CA ARG A 68 5.43 -2.33 -8.96
C ARG A 68 6.51 -1.63 -8.13
N LEU A 69 6.10 -0.69 -7.29
CA LEU A 69 6.99 0.13 -6.46
C LEU A 69 6.63 -0.02 -4.99
N VAL A 70 7.62 -0.40 -4.19
CA VAL A 70 7.55 -0.35 -2.73
C VAL A 70 8.38 0.83 -2.25
N VAL A 71 7.78 1.70 -1.45
CA VAL A 71 8.42 2.95 -1.02
C VAL A 71 8.32 3.06 0.50
N ARG A 72 9.46 3.30 1.17
CA ARG A 72 9.47 3.68 2.60
C ARG A 72 9.13 5.16 2.72
N ASP A 73 7.85 5.47 2.88
CA ASP A 73 7.34 6.82 3.02
C ASP A 73 5.86 6.81 3.46
N ARG A 74 5.35 7.97 3.87
CA ARG A 74 3.92 8.20 4.04
C ARG A 74 3.20 8.02 2.71
N PRO A 75 2.07 7.29 2.67
CA PRO A 75 1.36 7.01 1.42
C PRO A 75 1.00 8.25 0.61
N GLY A 76 0.58 9.35 1.26
CA GLY A 76 0.26 10.59 0.56
C GLY A 76 1.47 11.23 -0.13
N ARG A 77 2.65 11.19 0.51
CA ARG A 77 3.90 11.74 -0.06
C ARG A 77 4.45 10.83 -1.15
N ALA A 78 4.42 9.52 -0.94
CA ALA A 78 4.81 8.53 -1.95
C ALA A 78 4.01 8.70 -3.25
N LEU A 79 2.67 8.74 -3.15
CA LEU A 79 1.80 8.88 -4.32
C LEU A 79 2.02 10.19 -5.06
N ARG A 80 2.18 11.32 -4.35
CA ARG A 80 2.48 12.62 -4.98
C ARG A 80 3.82 12.62 -5.69
N THR A 81 4.83 11.98 -5.10
CA THR A 81 6.18 11.92 -5.67
C THR A 81 6.20 11.07 -6.93
N VAL A 82 5.50 9.93 -6.92
CA VAL A 82 5.41 9.03 -8.07
C VAL A 82 4.54 9.63 -9.19
N ALA A 83 3.37 10.19 -8.85
CA ALA A 83 2.46 10.83 -9.80
C ALA A 83 2.66 12.35 -9.84
N SER A 84 3.84 12.77 -10.29
CA SER A 84 4.30 14.17 -10.24
C SER A 84 3.93 14.99 -11.47
N ARG A 85 3.59 14.36 -12.61
CA ARG A 85 3.33 15.06 -13.87
C ARG A 85 1.85 15.36 -14.02
N ALA A 86 1.51 16.51 -14.62
CA ALA A 86 0.13 16.89 -14.87
C ALA A 86 -0.61 15.91 -15.79
N SER A 87 0.12 15.22 -16.67
CA SER A 87 -0.41 14.18 -17.54
C SER A 87 -0.79 12.89 -16.81
N ASP A 88 -0.38 12.69 -15.56
CA ASP A 88 -0.60 11.44 -14.83
C ASP A 88 -2.08 11.29 -14.41
N LEU A 89 -2.52 10.04 -14.26
CA LEU A 89 -3.81 9.70 -13.67
C LEU A 89 -3.56 8.88 -12.40
N LEU A 90 -3.88 9.47 -11.26
CA LEU A 90 -3.79 8.80 -9.98
C LEU A 90 -5.10 8.12 -9.64
N VAL A 91 -5.07 6.80 -9.45
CA VAL A 91 -6.25 6.01 -9.08
C VAL A 91 -6.11 5.55 -7.62
N VAL A 92 -7.05 5.97 -6.77
CA VAL A 92 -7.03 5.62 -5.34
C VAL A 92 -8.28 4.83 -4.97
N GLY A 93 -8.06 3.61 -4.48
CA GLY A 93 -9.11 2.79 -3.88
C GLY A 93 -9.49 3.30 -2.51
N VAL A 94 -10.78 3.56 -2.28
CA VAL A 94 -11.30 3.97 -0.99
C VAL A 94 -12.29 2.93 -0.48
N ARG A 95 -12.25 2.72 0.84
CA ARG A 95 -13.24 1.86 1.49
C ARG A 95 -14.56 2.61 1.63
N PRO A 96 -15.70 1.97 1.29
CA PRO A 96 -17.00 2.56 1.55
C PRO A 96 -17.22 2.75 3.06
N GLY A 97 -17.94 3.82 3.37
CA GLY A 97 -18.45 4.19 4.68
C GLY A 97 -19.53 3.24 5.16
N ARG A 98 -20.01 3.45 6.39
CA ARG A 98 -21.11 2.63 6.94
C ARG A 98 -22.40 2.81 6.15
N ASP A 99 -22.55 3.98 5.55
CA ASP A 99 -23.60 4.45 4.64
C ASP A 99 -23.37 4.05 3.17
N GLY A 100 -22.22 3.47 2.82
CA GLY A 100 -21.86 3.16 1.42
C GLY A 100 -21.25 4.31 0.63
N ARG A 101 -21.11 5.50 1.23
CA ARG A 101 -20.43 6.62 0.59
C ARG A 101 -18.91 6.44 0.71
N PRO A 102 -18.11 6.96 -0.22
CA PRO A 102 -16.66 6.90 -0.08
C PRO A 102 -16.20 7.53 1.25
N ARG A 103 -15.35 6.86 2.04
CA ARG A 103 -14.70 7.51 3.20
C ARG A 103 -13.58 8.44 2.71
N LEU A 104 -13.98 9.58 2.13
CA LEU A 104 -13.08 10.63 1.65
C LEU A 104 -12.26 11.30 2.77
N GLY A 105 -12.56 10.99 4.04
CA GLY A 105 -11.79 11.41 5.22
C GLY A 105 -10.54 10.58 5.51
N ALA A 106 -10.18 9.60 4.67
CA ALA A 106 -8.87 8.94 4.78
C ALA A 106 -7.77 9.97 4.48
N SER A 107 -6.80 10.10 5.39
CA SER A 107 -5.71 11.09 5.32
C SER A 107 -5.00 11.13 3.96
N VAL A 108 -4.82 9.97 3.33
CA VAL A 108 -4.18 9.83 2.02
C VAL A 108 -4.98 10.47 0.89
N THR A 109 -6.29 10.20 0.80
CA THR A 109 -7.16 10.76 -0.25
C THR A 109 -7.26 12.27 -0.12
N ARG A 110 -7.39 12.79 1.12
CA ARG A 110 -7.40 14.23 1.37
C ARG A 110 -6.07 14.87 0.98
N HIS A 111 -4.94 14.27 1.38
CA HIS A 111 -3.59 14.77 1.06
C HIS A 111 -3.37 14.85 -0.45
N VAL A 112 -3.68 13.77 -1.16
CA VAL A 112 -3.54 13.70 -2.61
C VAL A 112 -4.43 14.72 -3.31
N ARG A 113 -5.71 14.84 -2.92
CA ARG A 113 -6.62 15.86 -3.51
C ARG A 113 -6.11 17.28 -3.37
N ARG A 114 -5.43 17.58 -2.26
CA ARG A 114 -4.94 18.93 -1.97
C ARG A 114 -3.60 19.23 -2.66
N HIS A 115 -2.78 18.22 -2.92
CA HIS A 115 -1.37 18.41 -3.26
C HIS A 115 -0.91 17.71 -4.55
N ALA A 116 -1.78 16.93 -5.22
CA ALA A 116 -1.43 16.31 -6.49
C ALA A 116 -1.65 17.31 -7.64
N ASN A 117 -0.68 17.35 -8.55
CA ASN A 117 -0.76 18.15 -9.78
C ASN A 117 -1.45 17.40 -10.93
N CYS A 118 -1.96 16.20 -10.66
CA CYS A 118 -2.45 15.24 -11.65
C CYS A 118 -3.92 14.90 -11.42
N ALA A 119 -4.56 14.34 -12.44
CA ALA A 119 -5.96 13.93 -12.35
C ALA A 119 -6.13 12.82 -11.30
N LEU A 120 -7.16 12.92 -10.45
CA LEU A 120 -7.45 11.92 -9.41
C LEU A 120 -8.77 11.21 -9.68
N ARG A 121 -8.73 9.88 -9.77
CA ARG A 121 -9.92 9.02 -9.84
C ARG A 121 -10.06 8.19 -8.56
N ILE A 122 -11.21 8.32 -7.91
CA ILE A 122 -11.54 7.60 -6.68
C ILE A 122 -12.38 6.37 -7.03
N VAL A 123 -11.95 5.19 -6.57
CA VAL A 123 -12.63 3.92 -6.85
C VAL A 123 -13.12 3.31 -5.54
N LEU A 124 -14.39 2.94 -5.48
CA LEU A 124 -14.95 2.28 -4.31
C LEU A 124 -14.59 0.78 -4.31
N GLY A 125 -14.00 0.32 -3.21
CA GLY A 125 -13.81 -1.11 -2.98
C GLY A 125 -15.14 -1.80 -2.63
N PRO A 126 -15.22 -3.13 -2.80
CA PRO A 126 -16.40 -3.90 -2.41
C PRO A 126 -16.69 -3.73 -0.90
N ARG A 127 -17.97 -3.70 -0.55
CA ARG A 127 -18.41 -3.71 0.86
C ARG A 127 -18.02 -5.07 1.46
N ARG A 128 -17.05 -5.09 2.39
CA ARG A 128 -16.80 -6.31 3.19
C ARG A 128 -17.95 -6.51 4.20
N PRO A 129 -18.43 -7.76 4.41
CA PRO A 129 -19.46 -8.07 5.40
C PRO A 129 -19.07 -7.61 6.81
N ARG A 130 -20.06 -7.23 7.61
CA ARG A 130 -19.87 -6.90 9.03
C ARG A 130 -19.38 -8.16 9.77
N GLY A 131 -18.32 -8.03 10.59
CA GLY A 131 -17.79 -9.13 11.42
C GLY A 131 -16.29 -9.40 11.24
N VAL A 132 -15.76 -9.25 10.02
CA VAL A 132 -14.33 -9.53 9.73
C VAL A 132 -13.37 -8.63 10.54
N ARG A 133 -13.82 -7.42 10.89
CA ARG A 133 -13.05 -6.48 11.73
C ARG A 133 -12.85 -6.92 13.19
N ARG A 134 -13.77 -7.71 13.76
CA ARG A 134 -13.61 -8.22 15.15
C ARG A 134 -12.66 -9.43 15.18
N ALA A 135 -12.68 -10.26 14.14
CA ALA A 135 -11.73 -11.35 13.98
C ALA A 135 -10.30 -10.82 13.76
N LEU A 136 -10.12 -9.85 12.86
CA LEU A 136 -8.80 -9.24 12.58
C LEU A 136 -8.25 -8.35 13.72
N ARG A 137 -9.09 -7.92 14.68
CA ARG A 137 -8.65 -7.20 15.89
C ARG A 137 -8.10 -8.13 16.98
N ARG A 138 -8.37 -9.44 16.90
CA ARG A 138 -7.79 -10.42 17.82
C ARG A 138 -6.40 -10.89 17.38
N VAL A 139 -6.01 -10.60 16.15
CA VAL A 139 -4.65 -10.84 15.66
C VAL A 139 -3.77 -9.71 16.21
N ARG A 140 -2.93 -10.02 17.19
CA ARG A 140 -1.91 -9.10 17.73
C ARG A 140 -0.75 -9.03 16.75
N ALA A 141 0.00 -7.92 16.78
CA ALA A 141 1.22 -7.76 15.98
C ALA A 141 2.27 -8.86 16.27
N GLY A 142 2.21 -9.51 17.43
CA GLY A 142 3.05 -10.65 17.80
C GLY A 142 2.67 -11.98 17.13
N ASP A 143 1.50 -12.09 16.50
CA ASP A 143 1.06 -13.33 15.84
C ASP A 143 1.68 -13.51 14.44
N PHE A 144 2.46 -12.53 13.98
CA PHE A 144 3.37 -12.67 12.83
C PHE A 144 4.78 -13.10 13.24
N GLY A 145 5.00 -13.37 14.54
CA GLY A 145 6.23 -13.96 15.06
C GLY A 145 6.26 -15.45 14.77
N GLY A 146 6.68 -15.82 13.58
CA GLY A 146 6.82 -17.21 13.22
C GLY A 146 7.58 -17.35 11.92
N LEU A 147 8.91 -17.26 12.00
CA LEU A 147 9.86 -18.21 11.43
C LEU A 147 11.29 -17.67 11.59
N GLY A 148 12.03 -18.32 12.50
CA GLY A 148 13.49 -18.35 12.52
C GLY A 148 14.20 -17.11 13.04
N LEU A 149 14.75 -17.19 14.26
CA LEU A 149 16.20 -17.25 14.43
C LEU A 149 16.60 -17.49 15.90
N THR A 150 17.50 -18.46 16.02
CA THR A 150 18.18 -19.01 17.18
C THR A 150 18.76 -17.94 18.10
N ALA A 151 18.37 -17.95 19.38
CA ALA A 151 19.09 -17.22 20.41
C ALA A 151 20.27 -18.08 20.90
N VAL A 152 21.49 -17.72 20.48
CA VAL A 152 22.72 -18.14 21.16
C VAL A 152 22.82 -17.30 22.43
N ARG A 153 22.63 -17.93 23.58
CA ARG A 153 22.89 -17.33 24.90
C ARG A 153 24.32 -17.68 25.29
N GLU A 154 25.20 -16.70 25.27
CA GLU A 154 26.51 -16.80 25.93
C GLU A 154 26.51 -16.02 27.25
N ARG A 155 27.38 -16.48 28.14
CA ARG A 155 27.34 -16.47 29.61
C ARG A 155 27.48 -15.09 30.27
N SER A 156 26.91 -14.95 31.46
CA SER A 156 27.66 -14.93 32.73
C SER A 156 26.71 -15.26 33.88
#